data_AF-A0A5C7JD76-F1
#
_entry.id   AF-A0A5C7JD76-F1
#
_cell.length_a   1.000
_cell.length_b   1.000
_cell.length_c   1.000
_cell.angle_alpha   90.00
_cell.angle_beta   90.00
_cell.angle_gamma   90.00
#
_symmetry.space_group_name_H-M   'P 1'
#
loop_
_entity.id
_entity.type
_entity.pdbx_description
1 polymer ?
#
loop_
_entity_poly.entity_id
_entity_poly.type
_entity_poly.pdbx_seq_one_letter_code
_entity_poly.pdbx_strand_id
1 'polypeptide(L)'
;MAFDTLTKGAKTPGQFVAKLLHSATQAHISHLITSSYAAHKNLNEYYDAIPGLADEFAEAYQGKYGKITGYGIGVGISEANDVKSYITYFKELHTYVEEYRATLKDSDLQNITDEILALIKSTLYKFSLS
;
A
#
# COMPACT_ATOMS: atom_id res chain seq x y z
N MET A 1 4.68 22.79 -21.90
CA MET A 1 3.44 22.21 -21.36
C MET A 1 3.53 22.26 -19.86
N ALA A 2 2.64 23.01 -19.22
CA ALA A 2 2.74 23.36 -17.81
C ALA A 2 2.49 22.12 -16.93
N PHE A 3 3.51 21.69 -16.20
CA PHE A 3 3.33 20.80 -15.05
C PHE A 3 2.75 21.67 -13.95
N ASP A 4 1.43 21.77 -13.97
CA ASP A 4 0.67 22.57 -13.04
C ASP A 4 0.92 22.05 -11.62
N THR A 5 1.44 22.96 -10.80
CA THR A 5 1.55 22.95 -9.35
C THR A 5 0.78 21.83 -8.62
N LEU A 6 1.47 20.71 -8.36
CA LEU A 6 1.08 19.79 -7.29
C LEU A 6 1.11 20.57 -5.97
N THR A 7 -0.07 20.85 -5.45
CA THR A 7 -0.28 21.44 -4.14
C THR A 7 0.48 20.61 -3.10
N LYS A 8 1.18 21.28 -2.18
CA LYS A 8 1.80 20.68 -0.99
C LYS A 8 0.74 19.82 -0.27
N GLY A 9 0.76 18.50 -0.48
CA GLY A 9 -0.19 17.54 0.09
C GLY A 9 -0.83 16.55 -0.90
N ALA A 10 -0.80 16.83 -2.21
CA ALA A 10 -1.30 15.89 -3.22
C ALA A 10 -0.33 14.70 -3.39
N LYS A 11 -0.83 13.49 -3.16
CA LYS A 11 -0.08 12.23 -3.31
C LYS A 11 0.11 11.95 -4.80
N THR A 12 1.35 11.84 -5.28
CA THR A 12 1.60 11.50 -6.69
C THR A 12 1.40 10.00 -6.95
N PRO A 13 1.19 9.57 -8.21
CA PRO A 13 1.18 8.15 -8.56
C PRO A 13 2.47 7.42 -8.18
N GLY A 14 3.62 8.09 -8.33
CA GLY A 14 4.91 7.53 -7.92
C GLY A 14 5.00 7.31 -6.42
N GLN A 15 4.51 8.26 -5.62
CA GLN A 15 4.45 8.11 -4.17
C GLN A 15 3.47 7.04 -3.73
N PHE A 16 2.33 6.91 -4.43
CA PHE A 16 1.35 5.86 -4.16
C PHE A 16 1.96 4.46 -4.39
N VAL A 17 2.50 4.21 -5.57
CA VAL A 17 3.18 2.95 -5.91
C VAL A 17 4.33 2.67 -4.93
N ALA A 18 5.19 3.66 -4.66
CA ALA A 18 6.28 3.49 -3.72
C ALA A 18 5.79 3.15 -2.30
N LYS A 19 4.66 3.72 -1.85
CA LYS A 19 4.10 3.43 -0.53
C LYS A 19 3.60 1.99 -0.42
N LEU A 20 3.04 1.43 -1.49
CA LEU A 20 2.62 0.01 -1.55
C LEU A 20 3.84 -0.93 -1.57
N LEU A 21 4.89 -0.60 -2.31
CA LEU A 21 6.12 -1.39 -2.31
C LEU A 21 6.85 -1.32 -0.96
N HIS A 22 6.83 -0.13 -0.32
CA HIS A 22 7.29 0.04 1.05
C HIS A 22 6.48 -0.81 2.03
N SER A 23 5.15 -0.89 1.88
CA SER A 23 4.34 -1.73 2.76
C SER A 23 4.61 -3.21 2.60
N ALA A 24 4.94 -3.68 1.40
CA ALA A 24 5.45 -5.04 1.19
C ALA A 24 6.73 -5.28 2.03
N THR A 25 7.70 -4.37 1.92
CA THR A 25 8.98 -4.46 2.64
C THR A 25 8.76 -4.42 4.15
N GLN A 26 7.92 -3.50 4.64
CA GLN A 26 7.56 -3.39 6.05
C GLN A 26 6.89 -4.67 6.56
N ALA A 27 5.90 -5.20 5.83
CA ALA A 27 5.19 -6.41 6.22
C ALA A 27 6.11 -7.64 6.22
N HIS A 28 7.04 -7.72 5.27
CA HIS A 28 8.03 -8.79 5.22
C HIS A 28 8.99 -8.73 6.43
N ILE A 29 9.48 -7.54 6.79
CA ILE A 29 10.31 -7.39 8.00
C ILE A 29 9.51 -7.76 9.25
N SER A 30 8.27 -7.28 9.38
CA SER A 30 7.37 -7.68 10.46
C SER A 30 7.14 -9.19 10.52
N HIS A 31 7.04 -9.86 9.37
CA HIS A 31 6.89 -11.31 9.26
C HIS A 31 8.11 -12.08 9.79
N LEU A 32 9.31 -11.53 9.61
CA LEU A 32 10.56 -12.16 10.08
C LEU A 32 10.74 -12.03 11.60
N ILE A 33 10.26 -10.93 12.19
CA ILE A 33 10.51 -10.61 13.61
C ILE A 33 9.33 -10.93 14.55
N THR A 34 8.15 -11.22 14.00
CA THR A 34 6.97 -11.55 14.82
C THR A 34 7.15 -12.86 15.57
N SER A 35 6.68 -12.90 16.82
CA SER A 35 6.61 -14.12 17.63
C SER A 35 5.26 -14.85 17.54
N SER A 36 4.28 -14.28 16.85
CA SER A 36 2.96 -14.90 16.63
C SER A 36 2.94 -15.65 15.30
N TYR A 37 2.66 -16.96 15.34
CA TYR A 37 2.53 -17.79 14.14
C TYR A 37 1.36 -17.34 13.24
N ALA A 38 0.23 -16.96 13.84
CA ALA A 38 -0.91 -16.41 13.10
C ALA A 38 -0.52 -15.12 12.36
N ALA A 39 0.17 -14.20 13.05
CA ALA A 39 0.68 -12.98 12.43
C ALA A 39 1.72 -13.27 11.33
N HIS A 40 2.62 -14.22 11.55
CA HIS A 40 3.63 -14.64 10.57
C HIS A 40 2.97 -15.08 9.25
N LYS A 41 1.96 -15.96 9.32
CA LYS A 41 1.23 -16.41 8.13
C LYS A 41 0.42 -15.29 7.48
N ASN A 42 -0.25 -14.45 8.26
CA ASN A 42 -1.04 -13.34 7.73
C ASN A 42 -0.17 -12.29 7.01
N LEU A 43 0.97 -11.91 7.60
CA LEU A 43 1.92 -10.98 6.98
C LEU A 43 2.51 -11.55 5.69
N ASN A 44 2.77 -12.87 5.65
CA ASN A 44 3.22 -13.57 4.45
C ASN A 44 2.28 -13.37 3.27
N GLU A 45 1.02 -13.70 3.47
CA GLU A 45 -0.01 -13.57 2.43
C GLU A 45 -0.14 -12.14 1.92
N TYR A 46 0.01 -11.15 2.81
CA TYR A 46 -0.03 -9.75 2.41
C TYR A 46 1.19 -9.34 1.57
N TYR A 47 2.42 -9.61 2.04
CA TYR A 47 3.62 -9.13 1.34
C TYR A 47 3.86 -9.86 0.02
N ASP A 48 3.35 -11.08 -0.14
CA ASP A 48 3.40 -11.83 -1.41
C ASP A 48 2.46 -11.22 -2.47
N ALA A 49 1.30 -10.67 -2.05
CA ALA A 49 0.27 -10.19 -2.95
C ALA A 49 0.43 -8.72 -3.35
N ILE A 50 0.78 -7.83 -2.41
CA ILE A 50 0.75 -6.38 -2.64
C ILE A 50 1.70 -5.88 -3.77
N PRO A 51 2.89 -6.46 -4.02
CA PRO A 51 3.76 -5.99 -5.10
C PRO A 51 3.12 -6.16 -6.48
N GLY A 52 2.37 -7.25 -6.70
CA GLY A 52 1.66 -7.49 -7.96
C GLY A 52 0.57 -6.45 -8.22
N LEU A 53 -0.23 -6.12 -7.21
CA LEU A 53 -1.25 -5.07 -7.32
C LEU A 53 -0.64 -3.67 -7.52
N ALA A 54 0.52 -3.41 -6.90
CA ALA A 54 1.23 -2.16 -7.09
C ALA A 54 1.76 -2.02 -8.53
N ASP A 55 2.26 -3.11 -9.11
CA ASP A 55 2.70 -3.18 -10.50
C ASP A 55 1.53 -3.01 -11.47
N GLU A 56 0.44 -3.76 -11.26
CA GLU A 56 -0.78 -3.65 -12.08
C GLU A 56 -1.32 -2.21 -12.12
N PHE A 57 -1.37 -1.54 -10.95
CA PHE A 57 -1.75 -0.13 -10.88
C PHE A 57 -0.77 0.75 -11.68
N ALA A 58 0.54 0.54 -11.49
CA ALA A 58 1.56 1.34 -12.16
C ALA A 58 1.53 1.17 -13.68
N GLU A 59 1.36 -0.05 -14.18
CA GLU A 59 1.26 -0.36 -15.60
C GLU A 59 -0.01 0.22 -16.22
N ALA A 60 -1.17 0.05 -15.57
CA ALA A 60 -2.43 0.64 -16.02
C ALA A 60 -2.34 2.18 -16.10
N TYR A 61 -1.78 2.82 -15.06
CA TYR A 61 -1.59 4.27 -15.03
C TYR A 61 -0.65 4.71 -16.15
N GLN A 62 0.49 4.03 -16.31
CA GLN A 62 1.48 4.39 -17.33
C GLN A 62 0.99 4.16 -18.77
N GLY A 63 0.14 3.15 -18.99
CA GLY A 63 -0.50 2.89 -20.27
C GLY A 63 -1.37 4.07 -20.73
N LYS A 64 -1.96 4.81 -19.79
CA LYS A 64 -2.84 5.95 -20.06
C LYS A 64 -2.15 7.30 -20.01
N TYR A 65 -1.31 7.53 -18.99
CA TYR A 65 -0.76 8.85 -18.66
C TYR A 65 0.74 8.98 -18.95
N GLY A 66 1.41 7.91 -19.37
CA GLY A 66 2.85 7.87 -19.57
C GLY A 66 3.63 7.59 -18.29
N LYS A 67 4.97 7.65 -18.39
CA LYS A 67 5.88 7.18 -17.32
C LYS A 67 5.67 7.89 -15.99
N ILE A 68 5.55 7.09 -14.93
CA ILE A 68 5.49 7.60 -13.55
C ILE A 68 6.89 8.07 -13.12
N THR A 69 6.94 9.18 -12.41
CA THR A 69 8.16 9.72 -11.79
C THR A 69 7.86 10.15 -10.35
N GLY A 70 8.90 10.53 -9.59
CA GLY A 70 8.71 11.08 -8.24
C GLY A 70 8.35 10.02 -7.18
N TYR A 71 9.04 8.87 -7.19
CA TYR A 71 8.86 7.76 -6.23
C TYR A 71 9.35 8.07 -4.80
N GLY A 72 9.91 9.25 -4.55
CA GLY A 72 10.46 9.61 -3.24
C GLY A 72 9.38 9.65 -2.16
N ILE A 73 9.50 8.75 -1.18
CA ILE A 73 8.68 8.71 0.03
C ILE A 73 9.58 8.84 1.26
N GLY A 74 9.32 9.82 2.12
CA GLY A 74 10.11 10.09 3.33
C GLY A 74 9.71 9.17 4.50
N VAL A 75 9.69 7.85 4.29
CA VAL A 75 9.24 6.87 5.29
C VAL A 75 10.32 5.83 5.55
N GLY A 76 10.57 5.56 6.83
CA GLY A 76 11.48 4.50 7.28
C GLY A 76 10.77 3.16 7.48
N ILE A 77 11.53 2.16 7.92
CA ILE A 77 11.01 0.87 8.39
C ILE A 77 10.87 0.92 9.91
N SER A 78 9.76 0.40 10.43
CA SER A 78 9.52 0.16 11.84
C SER A 78 9.88 -1.28 12.22
N GLU A 79 10.48 -1.46 13.39
CA GLU A 79 10.77 -2.78 13.98
C GLU A 79 9.77 -3.16 15.09
N ALA A 80 8.63 -2.45 15.19
CA ALA A 80 7.57 -2.83 16.12
C ALA A 80 7.09 -4.26 15.83
N ASN A 81 7.00 -5.10 16.86
CA ASN A 81 6.86 -6.56 16.70
C ASN A 81 5.64 -7.17 17.41
N ASP A 82 4.58 -6.38 17.60
CA ASP A 82 3.33 -6.80 18.22
C ASP A 82 2.12 -6.60 17.30
N VAL A 83 1.07 -7.39 17.52
CA VAL A 83 -0.14 -7.40 16.68
C VAL A 83 -0.86 -6.04 16.68
N LYS A 84 -0.84 -5.30 17.81
CA LYS A 84 -1.51 -3.99 17.89
C LYS A 84 -0.79 -2.96 17.02
N SER A 85 0.53 -2.99 16.99
CA SER A 85 1.33 -2.17 16.07
C SER A 85 1.06 -2.51 14.61
N TYR A 86 0.94 -3.80 14.26
CA TYR A 86 0.56 -4.21 12.90
C TYR A 86 -0.82 -3.70 12.51
N ILE A 87 -1.84 -3.89 13.36
CA ILE A 87 -3.21 -3.40 13.10
C ILE A 87 -3.20 -1.87 12.89
N THR A 88 -2.43 -1.14 13.68
CA THR A 88 -2.33 0.33 13.57
C THR A 88 -1.73 0.72 12.22
N TYR A 89 -0.62 0.09 11.84
CA TYR A 89 0.02 0.30 10.53
C TYR A 89 -0.93 0.02 9.37
N PHE A 90 -1.64 -1.11 9.38
CA PHE A 90 -2.55 -1.48 8.30
C PHE A 90 -3.80 -0.59 8.24
N LYS A 91 -4.27 -0.03 9.37
CA LYS A 91 -5.33 0.99 9.37
C LYS A 91 -4.86 2.30 8.75
N GLU A 92 -3.66 2.76 9.06
CA GLU A 92 -3.08 3.95 8.44
C GLU A 92 -2.87 3.76 6.93
N LEU A 93 -2.36 2.58 6.52
CA LEU A 93 -2.22 2.24 5.12
C LEU A 93 -3.58 2.18 4.42
N HIS A 94 -4.59 1.58 5.04
CA HIS A 94 -5.96 1.57 4.52
C HIS A 94 -6.48 2.98 4.26
N THR A 95 -6.38 3.87 5.26
CA THR A 95 -6.79 5.27 5.10
C THR A 95 -6.00 5.97 3.98
N TYR A 96 -4.69 5.75 3.90
CA TYR A 96 -3.86 6.30 2.82
C TYR A 96 -4.36 5.85 1.43
N VAL A 97 -4.71 4.57 1.27
CA VAL A 97 -5.20 4.02 0.01
C VAL A 97 -6.61 4.51 -0.32
N GLU A 98 -7.54 4.54 0.64
CA GLU A 98 -8.90 5.09 0.45
C GLU A 98 -8.84 6.57 0.02
N GLU A 99 -7.99 7.38 0.66
CA GLU A 99 -7.79 8.78 0.29
C GLU A 99 -7.25 8.93 -1.13
N TYR A 100 -6.30 8.07 -1.53
CA TYR A 100 -5.78 8.09 -2.89
C TYR A 100 -6.83 7.65 -3.91
N ARG A 101 -7.58 6.58 -3.60
CA ARG A 101 -8.69 6.06 -4.40
C ARG A 101 -9.72 7.13 -4.73
N ALA A 102 -10.04 7.99 -3.76
CA ALA A 102 -11.00 9.09 -3.92
C ALA A 102 -10.53 10.17 -4.92
N THR A 103 -9.23 10.23 -5.23
CA THR A 103 -8.69 11.18 -6.23
C THR A 103 -8.75 10.66 -7.66
N LEU A 104 -8.90 9.35 -7.84
CA LEU A 104 -8.92 8.70 -9.16
C LEU A 104 -10.29 8.90 -9.81
N LYS A 105 -10.29 9.09 -11.14
CA LYS A 105 -11.52 9.18 -11.94
C LYS A 105 -11.73 7.97 -12.85
N ASP A 106 -10.66 7.27 -13.16
CA ASP A 106 -10.63 6.16 -14.10
C ASP A 106 -11.09 4.89 -13.41
N SER A 107 -12.11 4.25 -13.96
CA SER A 107 -12.77 3.10 -13.34
C SER A 107 -11.86 1.89 -13.20
N ASP A 108 -10.94 1.70 -14.16
CA ASP A 108 -9.91 0.66 -14.15
C ASP A 108 -8.91 0.86 -12.99
N LEU A 109 -8.38 2.07 -12.83
CA LEU A 109 -7.49 2.40 -11.72
C LEU A 109 -8.19 2.34 -10.36
N GLN A 110 -9.46 2.76 -10.31
CA GLN A 110 -10.29 2.61 -9.11
C GLN A 110 -10.48 1.13 -8.75
N ASN A 111 -10.75 0.26 -9.73
CA ASN A 111 -10.92 -1.17 -9.49
C ASN A 111 -9.67 -1.82 -8.91
N ILE A 112 -8.49 -1.57 -9.50
CA ILE A 112 -7.22 -2.09 -8.97
C ILE A 112 -6.99 -1.57 -7.54
N THR A 113 -7.31 -0.30 -7.28
CA THR A 113 -7.20 0.28 -5.94
C THR A 113 -8.20 -0.35 -4.95
N ASP A 114 -9.39 -0.73 -5.40
CA ASP A 114 -10.37 -1.48 -4.59
C ASP A 114 -9.86 -2.88 -4.23
N GLU A 115 -9.14 -3.55 -5.13
CA GLU A 115 -8.50 -4.84 -4.85
C GLU A 115 -7.38 -4.70 -3.80
N ILE A 116 -6.60 -3.62 -3.86
CA ILE A 116 -5.62 -3.27 -2.81
C ILE A 116 -6.32 -3.06 -1.47
N LEU A 117 -7.44 -2.32 -1.45
CA LEU A 117 -8.23 -2.10 -0.25
C LEU A 117 -8.82 -3.40 0.30
N ALA A 118 -9.30 -4.28 -0.57
CA ALA A 118 -9.82 -5.59 -0.19
C ALA A 118 -8.73 -6.46 0.45
N LEU A 119 -7.52 -6.47 -0.11
CA LEU A 119 -6.36 -7.14 0.48
C LEU A 119 -6.07 -6.61 1.89
N ILE A 120 -5.99 -5.28 2.07
CA ILE A 120 -5.74 -4.66 3.38
C ILE A 120 -6.86 -4.97 4.39
N LYS A 121 -8.13 -4.90 3.98
CA LYS A 121 -9.30 -5.24 4.82
C LYS A 121 -9.24 -6.71 5.26
N SER A 122 -8.91 -7.62 4.36
CA SER A 122 -8.73 -9.05 4.65
C SER A 122 -7.60 -9.29 5.65
N THR A 123 -6.44 -8.64 5.47
CA THR A 123 -5.31 -8.70 6.40
C THR A 123 -5.69 -8.19 7.79
N LEU A 124 -6.40 -7.06 7.88
CA LEU A 124 -6.91 -6.51 9.14
C LEU A 124 -7.89 -7.47 9.84
N TYR A 125 -8.80 -8.07 9.09
CA TYR A 125 -9.74 -9.06 9.64
C TYR A 125 -8.98 -10.26 10.21
N LYS A 126 -8.00 -10.81 9.49
CA LYS A 126 -7.19 -11.94 9.98
C LYS A 126 -6.43 -11.59 11.26
N PHE A 127 -5.91 -10.37 11.41
CA PHE A 127 -5.32 -9.94 12.69
C PHE A 127 -6.32 -9.88 13.84
N SER A 128 -7.60 -9.61 13.57
CA SER A 128 -8.64 -9.64 14.61
C SER A 128 -9.01 -11.06 15.08
N LEU A 129 -8.59 -12.09 14.32
CA LEU A 129 -8.74 -13.50 14.67
C LEU A 129 -7.50 -14.09 15.36
N SER A 130 -6.42 -13.31 15.47
CA SER A 130 -5.08 -13.74 15.91
C SER A 130 -4.86 -13.59 17.40
#